data_AF-A0A524EZS9-F1
#
_entry.id   AF-A0A524EZS9-F1
#
_cell.length_a   1.000
_cell.length_b   1.000
_cell.length_c   1.000
_cell.angle_alpha   90.00
_cell.angle_beta   90.00
_cell.angle_gamma   90.00
#
_symmetry.space_group_name_H-M   'P 1'
#
loop_
_entity.id
_entity.type
_entity.pdbx_description
1 polymer ?
#
loop_
_entity_poly.entity_id
_entity_poly.type
_entity_poly.pdbx_seq_one_letter_code
_entity_poly.pdbx_strand_id
1 'polypeptide(L)'
;MKELEKISDDPKSLKRIGRYKDKKGFSLHGIFKRTYSKTQDILFINNGYLMARYKYPRIKPKFNSPMLNAFNLHLCGGWRWTNMDVKKEILNRVIKGLKPMGDIVDKSGDIVKISEILEKEGVTYKITPHSWKGHENIRFCRNGKIEEIFDIEALLADYCDYYATIVGEFEDEYQNFMLKISDHKLSDFLNFNISTPELDSDVIITGLILGYPVWSTVYVMWM
;
A
#
# COMPACT_ATOMS: atom_id res chain seq x y z
N MET A 1 -5.70 -21.69 -19.94
CA MET A 1 -5.15 -20.67 -19.00
C MET A 1 -6.15 -20.54 -17.86
N LYS A 2 -5.76 -20.71 -16.58
CA LYS A 2 -6.69 -20.44 -15.46
C LYS A 2 -7.18 -18.99 -15.54
N GLU A 3 -8.45 -18.77 -15.22
CA GLU A 3 -9.11 -17.49 -15.38
C GLU A 3 -8.45 -16.41 -14.50
N LEU A 4 -8.17 -15.25 -15.10
CA LEU A 4 -7.65 -14.07 -14.41
C LEU A 4 -8.83 -13.17 -14.07
N GLU A 5 -9.00 -12.85 -12.80
CA GLU A 5 -10.02 -11.93 -12.33
C GLU A 5 -9.39 -10.53 -12.24
N LYS A 6 -9.93 -9.55 -12.98
CA LYS A 6 -9.46 -8.16 -12.89
C LYS A 6 -10.01 -7.52 -11.62
N ILE A 7 -9.13 -6.94 -10.80
CA ILE A 7 -9.52 -6.36 -9.50
C ILE A 7 -9.32 -4.83 -9.42
N SER A 8 -8.76 -4.21 -10.47
CA SER A 8 -8.70 -2.75 -10.62
C SER A 8 -8.55 -2.35 -12.10
N ASP A 9 -9.30 -1.34 -12.53
CA ASP A 9 -9.15 -0.65 -13.81
C ASP A 9 -8.03 0.41 -13.74
N ASP A 10 -7.50 0.78 -14.92
CA ASP A 10 -6.44 1.79 -15.09
C ASP A 10 -6.65 2.55 -16.43
N PRO A 11 -6.14 3.80 -16.62
CA PRO A 11 -6.32 4.58 -17.83
C PRO A 11 -5.79 3.88 -19.10
N LYS A 12 -6.46 4.18 -20.22
CA LYS A 12 -6.44 3.46 -21.51
C LYS A 12 -5.06 3.02 -22.03
N SER A 13 -5.03 1.81 -22.60
CA SER A 13 -3.86 1.16 -23.21
C SER A 13 -3.46 1.75 -24.57
N LEU A 14 -2.16 1.76 -24.85
CA LEU A 14 -1.56 2.01 -26.17
C LEU A 14 -1.20 0.66 -26.84
N LYS A 15 -1.20 0.63 -28.18
CA LYS A 15 -0.84 -0.54 -29.01
C LYS A 15 0.61 -1.01 -28.76
N ARG A 16 0.83 -1.94 -27.82
CA ARG A 16 2.08 -2.75 -27.68
C ARG A 16 1.77 -4.19 -27.23
N ILE A 17 2.64 -5.13 -27.62
CA ILE A 17 2.39 -6.59 -27.61
C ILE A 17 3.15 -7.27 -26.45
N GLY A 18 2.46 -7.54 -25.34
CA GLY A 18 2.97 -8.39 -24.26
C GLY A 18 2.42 -9.82 -24.28
N ARG A 19 2.95 -10.69 -23.41
CA ARG A 19 2.55 -12.12 -23.30
C ARG A 19 1.12 -12.29 -22.77
N TYR A 20 0.68 -11.40 -21.88
CA TYR A 20 -0.62 -11.51 -21.22
C TYR A 20 -1.72 -10.89 -22.09
N LYS A 21 -2.63 -11.72 -22.59
CA LYS A 21 -3.72 -11.34 -23.48
C LYS A 21 -5.06 -11.92 -23.01
N ASP A 22 -6.15 -11.24 -23.34
CA ASP A 22 -7.50 -11.76 -23.14
C ASP A 22 -7.86 -12.83 -24.20
N LYS A 23 -9.07 -13.39 -24.11
CA LYS A 23 -9.56 -14.42 -25.05
C LYS A 23 -9.69 -13.90 -26.50
N LYS A 24 -9.76 -12.58 -26.70
CA LYS A 24 -9.86 -11.92 -28.01
C LYS A 24 -8.48 -11.48 -28.55
N GLY A 25 -7.40 -11.75 -27.81
CA GLY A 25 -6.04 -11.41 -28.20
C GLY A 25 -5.60 -9.99 -27.83
N PHE A 26 -6.41 -9.22 -27.09
CA PHE A 26 -6.03 -7.88 -26.62
C PHE A 26 -5.10 -7.98 -25.42
N SER A 27 -4.06 -7.14 -25.39
CA SER A 27 -3.11 -7.06 -24.27
C SER A 27 -3.84 -6.70 -22.97
N LEU A 28 -3.59 -7.46 -21.91
CA LEU A 28 -4.14 -7.18 -20.58
C LEU A 28 -3.45 -5.95 -19.97
N HIS A 29 -4.21 -5.16 -19.23
CA HIS A 29 -3.71 -4.00 -18.49
C HIS A 29 -4.48 -3.85 -17.18
N GLY A 30 -3.76 -3.70 -16.06
CA GLY A 30 -4.31 -3.54 -14.72
C GLY A 30 -3.79 -4.57 -13.72
N ILE A 31 -4.55 -4.76 -12.64
CA ILE A 31 -4.21 -5.66 -11.54
C ILE A 31 -5.14 -6.88 -11.61
N PHE A 32 -4.56 -8.07 -11.61
CA PHE A 32 -5.28 -9.34 -11.80
C PHE A 32 -5.01 -10.30 -10.66
N LYS A 33 -6.05 -10.99 -10.19
CA LYS A 33 -5.97 -12.07 -9.21
C LYS A 33 -6.02 -13.42 -9.92
N ARG A 34 -5.18 -14.36 -9.46
CA ARG A 34 -5.22 -15.76 -9.87
C ARG A 34 -5.23 -16.64 -8.63
N THR A 35 -6.22 -17.53 -8.52
CA THR A 35 -6.40 -18.39 -7.35
C THR A 35 -5.99 -19.83 -7.64
N TYR A 36 -5.28 -20.45 -6.69
CA TYR A 36 -4.93 -21.87 -6.67
C TYR A 36 -5.54 -22.53 -5.43
N SER A 37 -5.31 -23.84 -5.26
CA SER A 37 -5.83 -24.58 -4.11
C SER A 37 -5.29 -24.04 -2.78
N LYS A 38 -3.97 -23.79 -2.70
CA LYS A 38 -3.28 -23.34 -1.47
C LYS A 38 -2.77 -21.90 -1.49
N THR A 39 -2.72 -21.26 -2.67
CA THR A 39 -2.09 -19.95 -2.85
C THR A 39 -2.91 -19.04 -3.75
N GLN A 40 -2.61 -17.75 -3.71
CA GLN A 40 -3.13 -16.74 -4.63
C GLN A 40 -1.96 -15.93 -5.21
N ASP A 41 -2.08 -15.53 -6.48
CA ASP A 41 -1.21 -14.54 -7.10
C ASP A 41 -1.99 -13.24 -7.32
N ILE A 42 -1.36 -12.11 -7.04
CA ILE A 42 -1.73 -10.80 -7.60
C ILE A 42 -0.68 -10.42 -8.64
N LEU A 43 -1.15 -10.11 -9.85
CA LEU A 43 -0.34 -9.79 -11.02
C LEU A 43 -0.60 -8.35 -11.44
N PHE A 44 0.46 -7.56 -11.48
CA PHE A 44 0.44 -6.21 -12.04
C PHE A 44 0.86 -6.30 -13.50
N ILE A 45 -0.03 -5.98 -14.43
CA ILE A 45 0.19 -6.14 -15.86
C ILE A 45 0.06 -4.79 -16.55
N ASN A 46 1.08 -4.38 -17.29
CA ASN A 46 1.06 -3.17 -18.11
C ASN A 46 1.18 -3.55 -19.58
N ASN A 47 0.10 -3.36 -20.35
CA ASN A 47 0.05 -3.63 -21.80
C ASN A 47 0.58 -5.03 -22.17
N GLY A 48 0.19 -6.04 -21.38
CA GLY A 48 0.53 -7.44 -21.56
C GLY A 48 1.89 -7.86 -20.96
N TYR A 49 2.65 -6.94 -20.36
CA TYR A 49 3.89 -7.25 -19.63
C TYR A 49 3.61 -7.39 -18.13
N LEU A 50 4.16 -8.44 -17.51
CA LEU A 50 4.10 -8.59 -16.06
C LEU A 50 5.12 -7.64 -15.43
N MET A 51 4.63 -6.72 -14.61
CA MET A 51 5.44 -5.73 -13.88
C MET A 51 5.84 -6.25 -12.50
N ALA A 52 4.88 -6.85 -11.78
CA ALA A 52 5.09 -7.41 -10.45
C ALA A 52 4.15 -8.60 -10.23
N ARG A 53 4.58 -9.53 -9.37
CA ARG A 53 3.79 -10.68 -8.93
C ARG A 53 3.97 -10.85 -7.43
N TYR A 54 2.85 -10.92 -6.71
CA TYR A 54 2.82 -11.25 -5.29
C TYR A 54 2.13 -12.60 -5.14
N LYS A 55 2.86 -13.60 -4.67
CA LYS A 55 2.33 -14.95 -4.43
C LYS A 55 2.28 -15.21 -2.92
N TYR A 56 1.10 -15.50 -2.39
CA TYR A 56 0.90 -15.66 -0.94
C TYR A 56 -0.05 -16.83 -0.66
N PRO A 57 -0.08 -17.36 0.58
CA PRO A 57 -1.05 -18.37 0.99
C PRO A 57 -2.48 -17.93 0.77
N ARG A 58 -3.40 -18.87 0.58
CA ARG A 58 -4.82 -18.55 0.46
C ARG A 58 -5.48 -18.64 1.83
N ILE A 59 -6.00 -17.53 2.33
CA ILE A 59 -6.86 -17.46 3.52
C ILE A 59 -8.23 -16.86 3.18
N LYS A 60 -9.16 -16.89 4.13
CA LYS A 60 -10.39 -16.11 4.05
C LYS A 60 -10.15 -14.79 4.79
N PRO A 61 -10.04 -13.65 4.09
CA PRO A 61 -9.73 -12.39 4.74
C PRO A 61 -10.86 -11.97 5.67
N LYS A 62 -10.49 -11.49 6.85
CA LYS A 62 -11.36 -10.91 7.87
C LYS A 62 -11.24 -9.40 7.87
N PHE A 63 -10.04 -8.88 7.64
CA PHE A 63 -9.78 -7.46 7.58
C PHE A 63 -10.23 -6.86 6.26
N ASN A 64 -10.89 -5.70 6.34
CA ASN A 64 -11.24 -4.92 5.17
C ASN A 64 -11.16 -3.43 5.49
N SER A 65 -10.42 -2.68 4.69
CA SER A 65 -10.38 -1.22 4.78
C SER A 65 -10.31 -0.63 3.38
N PRO A 66 -11.13 0.40 3.06
CA PRO A 66 -10.99 1.12 1.79
C PRO A 66 -9.63 1.79 1.65
N MET A 67 -8.91 2.00 2.76
CA MET A 67 -7.58 2.60 2.77
C MET A 67 -6.45 1.62 2.46
N LEU A 68 -6.68 0.30 2.50
CA LEU A 68 -5.67 -0.72 2.23
C LEU A 68 -6.01 -1.44 0.93
N ASN A 69 -5.42 -0.97 -0.18
CA ASN A 69 -5.80 -1.43 -1.51
C ASN A 69 -4.62 -1.46 -2.48
N ALA A 70 -4.76 -2.26 -3.54
CA ALA A 70 -3.69 -2.48 -4.50
C ALA A 70 -3.31 -1.21 -5.30
N PHE A 71 -4.22 -0.23 -5.40
CA PHE A 71 -3.94 1.05 -6.02
C PHE A 71 -2.92 1.84 -5.19
N ASN A 72 -2.98 1.80 -3.86
CA ASN A 72 -2.04 2.52 -3.01
C ASN A 72 -0.60 2.04 -3.13
N LEU A 73 -0.36 0.77 -3.53
CA LEU A 73 0.98 0.27 -3.86
C LEU A 73 1.61 1.02 -5.04
N HIS A 74 0.80 1.44 -6.02
CA HIS A 74 1.28 2.22 -7.16
C HIS A 74 1.88 3.57 -6.72
N LEU A 75 1.42 4.11 -5.60
CA LEU A 75 1.74 5.46 -5.16
C LEU A 75 3.02 5.56 -4.31
N CYS A 76 3.63 4.44 -3.93
CA CYS A 76 4.74 4.42 -2.98
C CYS A 76 6.05 3.84 -3.56
N GLY A 77 6.20 3.84 -4.89
CA GLY A 77 7.45 3.50 -5.56
C GLY A 77 7.55 2.05 -6.07
N GLY A 78 8.68 1.71 -6.71
CA GLY A 78 8.95 0.38 -7.28
C GLY A 78 8.35 0.13 -8.67
N TRP A 79 7.14 0.63 -8.95
CA TRP A 79 6.54 0.60 -10.28
C TRP A 79 5.49 1.71 -10.43
N ARG A 80 5.31 2.22 -11.66
CA ARG A 80 4.33 3.28 -11.92
C ARG A 80 3.53 3.05 -13.20
N TRP A 81 2.22 3.31 -13.13
CA TRP A 81 1.43 3.60 -14.31
C TRP A 81 1.90 4.90 -14.96
N THR A 82 1.85 4.91 -16.29
CA THR A 82 2.21 6.07 -17.10
C THR A 82 1.03 7.04 -17.14
N ASN A 83 1.30 8.35 -17.14
CA ASN A 83 0.30 9.43 -17.31
C ASN A 83 -0.57 9.75 -16.09
N MET A 84 -0.11 9.46 -14.87
CA MET A 84 -0.77 9.89 -13.63
C MET A 84 0.09 10.94 -12.92
N ASP A 85 -0.56 11.99 -12.41
CA ASP A 85 0.06 12.87 -11.42
C ASP A 85 0.00 12.21 -10.04
N VAL A 86 1.06 11.46 -9.73
CA VAL A 86 1.17 10.67 -8.50
C VAL A 86 1.04 11.54 -7.24
N LYS A 87 1.61 12.74 -7.23
CA LYS A 87 1.58 13.63 -6.06
C LYS A 87 0.16 14.07 -5.76
N LYS A 88 -0.56 14.51 -6.81
CA LYS A 88 -1.97 14.89 -6.70
C LYS A 88 -2.83 13.71 -6.25
N GLU A 89 -2.55 12.50 -6.73
CA GLU A 89 -3.33 11.32 -6.34
C GLU A 89 -3.06 10.91 -4.89
N ILE A 90 -1.81 10.95 -4.42
CA ILE A 90 -1.49 10.73 -2.99
C ILE A 90 -2.28 11.71 -2.11
N LEU A 91 -2.19 13.00 -2.42
CA LEU A 91 -2.87 14.07 -1.67
C LEU A 91 -4.39 13.83 -1.63
N ASN A 92 -5.02 13.66 -2.79
CA ASN A 92 -6.46 13.45 -2.90
C ASN A 92 -6.94 12.21 -2.14
N ARG A 93 -6.18 11.12 -2.16
CA ARG A 93 -6.60 9.88 -1.51
C ARG A 93 -6.52 9.96 0.00
N VAL A 94 -5.51 10.64 0.56
CA VAL A 94 -5.45 10.86 2.02
C VAL A 94 -6.63 11.72 2.47
N ILE A 95 -6.88 12.85 1.78
CA ILE A 95 -8.03 13.73 2.07
C ILE A 95 -9.35 12.94 2.01
N LYS A 96 -9.53 12.09 0.98
CA LYS A 96 -10.75 11.28 0.80
C LYS A 96 -10.84 10.05 1.70
N GLY A 97 -9.83 9.73 2.52
CA GLY A 97 -9.82 8.51 3.32
C GLY A 97 -9.72 7.21 2.51
N LEU A 98 -9.00 7.25 1.40
CA LEU A 98 -8.67 6.10 0.56
C LEU A 98 -7.19 5.68 0.68
N LYS A 99 -6.41 6.43 1.46
CA LYS A 99 -5.04 6.15 1.86
C LYS A 99 -4.81 6.72 3.27
N PRO A 100 -4.09 6.05 4.18
CA PRO A 100 -3.94 6.53 5.55
C PRO A 100 -2.96 7.70 5.65
N MET A 101 -1.77 7.52 5.06
CA MET A 101 -0.71 8.52 5.02
C MET A 101 -0.21 8.77 3.60
N GLY A 102 0.25 9.99 3.35
CA GLY A 102 0.93 10.41 2.13
C GLY A 102 2.37 10.82 2.45
N ASP A 103 3.26 10.59 1.50
CA ASP A 103 4.66 10.96 1.56
C ASP A 103 5.04 11.52 0.18
N ILE A 104 5.42 12.80 0.13
CA ILE A 104 5.76 13.51 -1.11
C ILE A 104 7.11 14.21 -0.94
N VAL A 105 8.01 13.97 -1.88
CA VAL A 105 9.25 14.76 -2.03
C VAL A 105 9.08 15.72 -3.19
N ASP A 106 9.27 17.01 -2.94
CA ASP A 106 9.19 18.03 -3.97
C ASP A 106 10.06 19.25 -3.66
N LYS A 107 10.13 20.21 -4.59
CA LYS A 107 10.77 21.50 -4.35
C LYS A 107 10.06 22.23 -3.21
N SER A 108 10.82 22.94 -2.38
CA SER A 108 10.27 23.67 -1.21
C SER A 108 9.08 24.57 -1.54
N GLY A 109 9.12 25.29 -2.66
CA GLY A 109 8.01 26.15 -3.07
C GLY A 109 6.71 25.41 -3.42
N ASP A 110 6.80 24.15 -3.87
CA ASP A 110 5.63 23.31 -4.13
C ASP A 110 5.15 22.61 -2.85
N ILE A 111 6.05 22.29 -1.92
CA ILE A 111 5.72 21.79 -0.58
C ILE A 111 4.87 22.78 0.20
N VAL A 112 5.17 24.09 0.12
CA VAL A 112 4.35 25.16 0.72
C VAL A 112 2.91 25.14 0.22
N LYS A 113 2.71 24.95 -1.09
CA LYS A 113 1.34 24.87 -1.67
C LYS A 113 0.60 23.62 -1.18
N ILE A 114 1.32 22.50 -1.01
CA ILE A 114 0.72 21.27 -0.48
C ILE A 114 0.34 21.46 0.99
N SER A 115 1.17 22.10 1.82
CA SER A 115 0.84 22.36 3.22
C SER A 115 -0.39 23.25 3.37
N GLU A 116 -0.53 24.31 2.57
CA GLU A 116 -1.73 25.17 2.58
C GLU A 116 -3.03 24.37 2.30
N ILE A 117 -2.97 23.41 1.37
CA ILE A 117 -4.10 22.52 1.08
C ILE A 117 -4.37 21.61 2.29
N LEU A 118 -3.34 21.02 2.88
CA LEU A 118 -3.47 20.12 4.03
C LEU A 118 -4.04 20.84 5.26
N GLU A 119 -3.58 22.05 5.55
CA GLU A 119 -4.10 22.91 6.62
C GLU A 119 -5.60 23.19 6.42
N LYS A 120 -6.00 23.56 5.21
CA LYS A 120 -7.41 23.83 4.87
C LYS A 120 -8.31 22.60 5.08
N GLU A 121 -7.80 21.42 4.75
CA GLU A 121 -8.52 20.14 4.90
C GLU A 121 -8.38 19.54 6.31
N GLY A 122 -7.68 20.23 7.23
CA GLY A 122 -7.48 19.78 8.61
C GLY A 122 -6.63 18.52 8.73
N VAL A 123 -5.73 18.26 7.77
CA VAL A 123 -4.86 17.08 7.73
C VAL A 123 -3.54 17.37 8.44
N THR A 124 -3.13 16.52 9.39
CA THR A 124 -1.85 16.69 10.09
C THR A 124 -0.68 16.33 9.17
N TYR A 125 0.39 17.12 9.21
CA TYR A 125 1.58 16.87 8.41
C TYR A 125 2.87 17.29 9.12
N LYS A 126 3.98 16.82 8.57
CA LYS A 126 5.34 17.21 8.96
C LYS A 126 6.17 17.42 7.69
N ILE A 127 6.92 18.52 7.68
CA ILE A 127 7.91 18.81 6.64
C ILE A 127 9.30 18.50 7.21
N THR A 128 10.14 17.82 6.44
CA THR A 128 11.54 17.55 6.79
C THR A 128 12.45 17.80 5.59
N PRO A 129 13.72 18.19 5.82
CA PRO A 129 14.69 18.31 4.73
C PRO A 129 14.86 16.99 3.95
N HIS A 130 15.01 17.07 2.63
CA HIS A 130 15.40 15.92 1.81
C HIS A 130 16.89 15.97 1.45
N SER A 131 17.49 14.83 1.11
CA SER A 131 18.90 14.76 0.68
C SER A 131 19.17 15.47 -0.65
N TRP A 132 18.13 15.76 -1.43
CA TRP A 132 18.24 16.48 -2.70
C TRP A 132 18.18 17.98 -2.44
N LYS A 133 19.20 18.71 -2.91
CA LYS A 133 19.28 20.17 -2.72
C LYS A 133 18.00 20.87 -3.22
N GLY A 134 17.44 21.73 -2.37
CA GLY A 134 16.23 22.50 -2.67
C GLY A 134 14.93 21.68 -2.69
N HIS A 135 14.95 20.46 -2.18
CA HIS A 135 13.77 19.63 -1.99
C HIS A 135 13.53 19.34 -0.52
N GLU A 136 12.27 19.19 -0.18
CA GLU A 136 11.79 18.79 1.13
C GLU A 136 10.85 17.60 0.98
N ASN A 137 10.72 16.86 2.06
CA ASN A 137 9.72 15.82 2.22
C ASN A 137 8.55 16.39 3.02
N ILE A 138 7.32 16.17 2.56
CA ILE A 138 6.12 16.36 3.35
C ILE A 138 5.42 15.02 3.54
N ARG A 139 5.33 14.60 4.80
CA ARG A 139 4.53 13.44 5.19
C ARG A 139 3.28 13.93 5.91
N PHE A 140 2.14 13.33 5.60
CA PHE A 140 0.85 13.77 6.10
C PHE A 140 -0.10 12.61 6.30
N CYS A 141 -1.06 12.77 7.20
CA CYS A 141 -1.95 11.70 7.60
C CYS A 141 -3.31 12.23 8.04
N ARG A 142 -4.34 11.39 7.93
CA ARG A 142 -5.61 11.68 8.59
C ARG A 142 -5.43 11.72 10.11
N ASN A 143 -6.25 12.53 10.76
CA ASN A 143 -6.33 12.56 12.21
C ASN A 143 -7.16 11.36 12.70
N GLY A 144 -6.77 10.82 13.86
CA GLY A 144 -7.47 9.73 14.53
C GLY A 144 -6.51 8.77 15.19
N LYS A 145 -7.00 8.04 16.19
CA LYS A 145 -6.28 6.87 16.70
C LYS A 145 -6.31 5.75 15.67
N ILE A 146 -5.30 4.89 15.69
CA ILE A 146 -5.22 3.77 14.76
C ILE A 146 -6.41 2.82 14.92
N GLU A 147 -6.81 2.52 16.15
CA GLU A 147 -7.97 1.68 16.49
C GLU A 147 -9.32 2.28 16.04
N GLU A 148 -9.41 3.60 15.88
CA GLU A 148 -10.61 4.27 15.37
C GLU A 148 -10.70 4.22 13.84
N ILE A 149 -9.54 4.09 13.18
CA ILE A 149 -9.43 4.10 11.71
C ILE A 149 -9.48 2.67 11.15
N PHE A 150 -8.98 1.69 11.90
CA PHE A 150 -8.82 0.31 11.46
C PHE A 150 -9.33 -0.69 12.47
N ASP A 151 -9.93 -1.77 11.96
CA ASP A 151 -10.21 -2.97 12.74
C ASP A 151 -8.91 -3.76 12.97
N ILE A 152 -8.19 -3.41 14.03
CA ILE A 152 -6.89 -3.99 14.36
C ILE A 152 -7.00 -5.47 14.72
N GLU A 153 -8.09 -5.87 15.36
CA GLU A 153 -8.33 -7.28 15.68
C GLU A 153 -8.47 -8.12 14.41
N ALA A 154 -9.28 -7.67 13.44
CA ALA A 154 -9.41 -8.37 12.17
C ALA A 154 -8.10 -8.38 11.36
N LEU A 155 -7.33 -7.29 11.40
CA LEU A 155 -6.02 -7.19 10.75
C LEU A 155 -5.07 -8.28 11.28
N LEU A 156 -4.96 -8.37 12.61
CA LEU A 156 -4.10 -9.33 13.28
C LEU A 156 -4.55 -10.77 13.03
N ALA A 157 -5.86 -11.01 13.07
CA ALA A 157 -6.41 -12.32 12.78
C ALA A 157 -6.11 -12.78 11.34
N ASP A 158 -5.94 -11.87 10.38
CA ASP A 158 -5.47 -12.24 9.03
C ASP A 158 -3.97 -12.56 9.02
N TYR A 159 -3.11 -11.79 9.70
CA TYR A 159 -1.69 -12.12 9.82
C TYR A 159 -1.46 -13.46 10.53
N CYS A 160 -2.16 -13.75 11.62
CA CYS A 160 -2.10 -15.04 12.31
C CYS A 160 -2.40 -16.21 11.35
N ASP A 161 -3.46 -16.11 10.54
CA ASP A 161 -3.80 -17.15 9.55
C ASP A 161 -2.70 -17.32 8.50
N TYR A 162 -2.07 -16.23 8.05
CA TYR A 162 -0.95 -16.29 7.14
C TYR A 162 0.27 -16.97 7.78
N TYR A 163 0.67 -16.58 8.99
CA TYR A 163 1.82 -17.18 9.69
C TYR A 163 1.62 -18.64 9.99
N ALA A 164 0.43 -19.04 10.43
CA ALA A 164 0.08 -20.44 10.64
C ALA A 164 0.25 -21.29 9.36
N THR A 165 0.12 -20.67 8.18
CA THR A 165 0.32 -21.34 6.90
C THR A 165 1.78 -21.35 6.43
N ILE A 166 2.64 -20.45 6.93
CA ILE A 166 4.02 -20.25 6.46
C ILE A 166 5.05 -20.81 7.45
N VAL A 167 5.04 -20.36 8.70
CA VAL A 167 6.13 -20.56 9.68
C VAL A 167 5.66 -21.26 10.98
N GLY A 168 4.36 -21.19 11.29
CA GLY A 168 3.75 -21.91 12.42
C GLY A 168 3.48 -21.08 13.69
N GLU A 169 4.24 -20.02 13.97
CA GLU A 169 4.09 -19.19 15.19
C GLU A 169 4.19 -17.67 14.88
N PHE A 170 3.36 -16.85 15.55
CA PHE A 170 3.26 -15.38 15.38
C PHE A 170 3.20 -14.61 16.72
N GLU A 171 3.39 -15.28 17.86
CA GLU A 171 3.03 -14.71 19.17
C GLU A 171 3.93 -13.53 19.57
N ASP A 172 5.24 -13.61 19.33
CA ASP A 172 6.18 -12.52 19.63
C ASP A 172 5.94 -11.29 18.74
N GLU A 173 5.70 -11.49 17.44
CA GLU A 173 5.41 -10.40 16.50
C GLU A 173 4.06 -9.74 16.76
N TYR A 174 3.07 -10.50 17.24
CA TYR A 174 1.80 -9.96 17.71
C TYR A 174 2.02 -8.96 18.85
N GLN A 175 2.81 -9.33 19.87
CA GLN A 175 3.08 -8.46 21.01
C GLN A 175 3.84 -7.20 20.57
N ASN A 176 4.86 -7.36 19.72
CA ASN A 176 5.63 -6.23 19.17
C ASN A 176 4.75 -5.27 18.36
N PHE A 177 3.84 -5.79 17.53
CA PHE A 177 2.90 -4.97 16.77
C PHE A 177 1.94 -4.21 17.70
N MET A 178 1.33 -4.90 18.67
CA MET A 178 0.39 -4.28 19.61
C MET A 178 1.04 -3.17 20.44
N LEU A 179 2.27 -3.39 20.91
CA LEU A 179 3.05 -2.38 21.63
C LEU A 179 3.28 -1.11 20.82
N LYS A 180 3.45 -1.23 19.49
CA LYS A 180 3.70 -0.10 18.59
C LYS A 180 2.41 0.63 18.18
N ILE A 181 1.25 -0.03 18.24
CA ILE A 181 -0.01 0.48 17.68
C ILE A 181 -0.98 0.96 18.76
N SER A 182 -1.00 0.31 19.93
CA SER A 182 -1.98 0.57 20.98
C SER A 182 -1.92 2.04 21.45
N ASP A 183 -3.08 2.68 21.55
CA ASP A 183 -3.23 4.09 21.93
C ASP A 183 -2.51 5.14 21.06
N HIS A 184 -1.89 4.72 19.96
CA HIS A 184 -1.20 5.64 19.05
C HIS A 184 -2.15 6.29 18.03
N LYS A 185 -1.82 7.54 17.69
CA LYS A 185 -2.42 8.26 16.57
C LYS A 185 -1.64 7.98 15.31
N LEU A 186 -2.31 8.07 14.16
CA LEU A 186 -1.62 7.94 12.88
C LEU A 186 -0.50 9.00 12.69
N SER A 187 -0.67 10.18 13.31
CA SER A 187 0.34 11.26 13.33
C SER A 187 1.64 10.88 14.03
N ASP A 188 1.61 9.92 14.94
CA ASP A 188 2.81 9.49 15.67
C ASP A 188 3.81 8.81 14.72
N PHE A 189 3.33 8.31 13.57
CA PHE A 189 4.12 7.65 12.53
C PHE A 189 4.67 8.60 11.46
N LEU A 190 4.51 9.92 11.60
CA LEU A 190 5.09 10.88 10.67
C LEU A 190 6.62 10.81 10.61
N ASN A 191 7.28 10.29 11.64
CA ASN A 191 8.73 10.06 11.68
C ASN A 191 9.13 8.59 11.52
N PHE A 192 8.17 7.69 11.28
CA PHE A 192 8.44 6.26 11.20
C PHE A 192 9.38 5.95 10.03
N ASN A 193 10.38 5.12 10.27
CA ASN A 193 11.35 4.73 9.26
C ASN A 193 10.80 3.58 8.39
N ILE A 194 10.11 3.94 7.32
CA ILE A 194 9.51 2.99 6.36
C ILE A 194 10.53 2.31 5.44
N SER A 195 11.78 2.80 5.38
CA SER A 195 12.76 2.38 4.37
C SER A 195 13.60 1.19 4.83
N THR A 196 13.74 0.99 6.14
CA THR A 196 14.56 -0.07 6.73
C THR A 196 13.78 -0.71 7.89
N PRO A 197 12.73 -1.50 7.60
CA PRO A 197 12.04 -2.27 8.63
C PRO A 197 13.02 -3.27 9.26
N GLU A 198 13.03 -3.36 10.59
CA GLU A 198 13.92 -4.28 11.33
C GLU A 198 13.19 -5.56 11.74
N LEU A 199 11.89 -5.45 12.01
CA LEU A 199 11.01 -6.55 12.40
C LEU A 199 9.85 -6.72 11.43
N ASP A 200 9.21 -7.89 11.44
CA ASP A 200 8.00 -8.13 10.66
C ASP A 200 6.88 -7.15 11.06
N SER A 201 6.75 -6.84 12.36
CA SER A 201 5.89 -5.76 12.84
C SER A 201 6.13 -4.40 12.16
N ASP A 202 7.36 -4.05 11.78
CA ASP A 202 7.65 -2.82 11.03
C ASP A 202 7.15 -2.89 9.58
N VAL A 203 7.23 -4.08 8.97
CA VAL A 203 6.68 -4.32 7.63
C VAL A 203 5.15 -4.20 7.66
N ILE A 204 4.51 -4.76 8.69
CA ILE A 204 3.06 -4.66 8.90
C ILE A 204 2.65 -3.20 9.09
N ILE A 205 3.33 -2.47 9.98
CA ILE A 205 3.07 -1.05 10.23
C ILE A 205 3.26 -0.23 8.95
N THR A 206 4.34 -0.47 8.21
CA THR A 206 4.61 0.18 6.92
C THR A 206 3.46 -0.06 5.96
N GLY A 207 2.98 -1.30 5.85
CA GLY A 207 1.81 -1.62 5.04
C GLY A 207 0.55 -0.91 5.50
N LEU A 208 0.29 -0.89 6.80
CA LEU A 208 -0.86 -0.21 7.38
C LEU A 208 -0.83 1.29 7.08
N ILE A 209 0.26 1.99 7.38
CA ILE A 209 0.33 3.45 7.25
C ILE A 209 0.42 3.91 5.80
N LEU A 210 1.06 3.13 4.91
CA LEU A 210 1.12 3.43 3.48
C LEU A 210 -0.12 2.90 2.74
N GLY A 211 -1.04 2.21 3.40
CA GLY A 211 -2.29 1.73 2.82
C GLY A 211 -2.09 0.59 1.83
N TYR A 212 -1.08 -0.25 2.05
CA TYR A 212 -0.84 -1.45 1.27
C TYR A 212 -1.81 -2.56 1.68
N PRO A 213 -2.21 -3.42 0.73
CA PRO A 213 -3.00 -4.59 1.07
C PRO A 213 -2.16 -5.60 1.86
N VAL A 214 -2.78 -6.27 2.83
CA VAL A 214 -2.15 -7.26 3.74
C VAL A 214 -1.31 -8.30 2.98
N TRP A 215 -1.82 -8.80 1.85
CA TRP A 215 -1.10 -9.80 1.08
C TRP A 215 0.26 -9.34 0.54
N SER A 216 0.47 -8.03 0.36
CA SER A 216 1.74 -7.49 -0.13
C SER A 216 2.81 -7.48 0.97
N THR A 217 2.44 -7.17 2.21
CA THR A 217 3.37 -7.25 3.35
C THR A 217 3.69 -8.71 3.67
N VAL A 218 2.69 -9.60 3.61
CA VAL A 218 2.91 -11.06 3.77
C VAL A 218 3.90 -11.59 2.74
N TYR A 219 3.80 -11.13 1.49
CA TYR A 219 4.76 -11.50 0.46
C TYR A 219 6.18 -11.03 0.80
N VAL A 220 6.34 -9.82 1.35
CA VAL A 220 7.66 -9.27 1.74
C VAL A 220 8.27 -10.05 2.90
N MET A 221 7.48 -10.35 3.94
CA MET A 221 7.94 -11.11 5.12
C MET A 221 8.30 -12.56 4.78
N TRP A 222 7.82 -13.10 3.65
CA TRP A 222 8.07 -14.48 3.23
C TRP A 222 9.25 -14.64 2.25
N MET A 223 9.83 -13.57 1.72
CA MET A 223 10.99 -13.63 0.83
C MET A 223 12.30 -13.72 1.60
#